data_AF-A0A212QMR6-F1
#
_entry.id   AF-A0A212QMR6-F1
#
_cell.length_a   1.000
_cell.length_b   1.000
_cell.length_c   1.000
_cell.angle_alpha   90.00
_cell.angle_beta   90.00
_cell.angle_gamma   90.00
#
_symmetry.space_group_name_H-M   'P 1'
#
loop_
_entity.id
_entity.type
_entity.pdbx_description
1 polymer ?
#
loop_
_entity_poly.entity_id
_entity_poly.type
_entity_poly.pdbx_seq_one_letter_code
_entity_poly.pdbx_strand_id
1 'polypeptide(L)'
;MPVLLILHSVWRWAVLIVALLALYGLIRSRREDPMPVLLEHAVRWYPVILDIQVALGIVLWLAQRWGAVPLTSTQVIHPVWGLLAAGAAHGAAAFRERENPTRALGMLAAYGLSLLLVFIALASVGAFPFGRR
;
A
#
# COMPACT_ATOMS: atom_id res chain seq x y z
N MET A 1 16.55 -15.53 5.04
CA MET A 1 16.25 -14.64 3.90
C MET A 1 15.09 -15.13 3.02
N PRO A 2 15.05 -16.40 2.53
CA PRO A 2 14.01 -16.82 1.57
C PRO A 2 12.59 -16.76 2.14
N VAL A 3 12.40 -17.13 3.40
CA VAL A 3 11.08 -17.05 4.07
C VAL A 3 10.54 -15.62 4.13
N LEU A 4 11.39 -14.65 4.48
CA LEU A 4 10.99 -13.24 4.58
C LEU A 4 10.64 -12.65 3.21
N LEU A 5 11.41 -13.00 2.17
CA LEU A 5 11.11 -12.61 0.79
C LEU A 5 9.77 -13.18 0.32
N ILE A 6 9.50 -14.47 0.61
CA ILE A 6 8.21 -15.10 0.29
C ILE A 6 7.08 -14.39 1.01
N LEU A 7 7.23 -14.14 2.32
CA LEU A 7 6.21 -13.47 3.13
C LEU A 7 5.91 -12.07 2.58
N HIS A 8 6.94 -11.26 2.32
CA HIS A 8 6.78 -9.93 1.73
C HIS A 8 6.14 -9.97 0.33
N SER A 9 6.47 -10.98 -0.49
CA SER A 9 5.92 -11.13 -1.85
C SER A 9 4.46 -11.58 -1.85
N VAL A 10 4.07 -12.46 -0.91
CA VAL A 10 2.69 -12.91 -0.74
C VAL A 10 1.84 -11.81 -0.13
N TRP A 11 2.34 -11.14 0.92
CA TRP A 11 1.62 -10.08 1.63
C TRP A 11 1.25 -8.90 0.74
N ARG A 12 2.07 -8.61 -0.29
CA ARG A 12 1.74 -7.65 -1.35
C ARG A 12 0.34 -7.86 -1.94
N TRP A 13 -0.06 -9.10 -2.17
CA TRP A 13 -1.39 -9.37 -2.75
C TRP A 13 -2.51 -8.99 -1.79
N ALA A 14 -2.32 -9.19 -0.48
CA ALA A 14 -3.26 -8.72 0.53
C ALA A 14 -3.37 -7.19 0.51
N VAL A 15 -2.25 -6.47 0.40
CA VAL A 15 -2.24 -5.00 0.24
C VAL A 15 -3.06 -4.57 -0.96
N LEU A 16 -2.83 -5.16 -2.14
CA LEU A 16 -3.52 -4.78 -3.37
C LEU A 16 -5.02 -5.06 -3.29
N ILE A 17 -5.42 -6.24 -2.79
CA ILE A 17 -6.83 -6.60 -2.64
C ILE A 17 -7.52 -5.62 -1.69
N VAL A 18 -6.93 -5.35 -0.52
CA VAL A 18 -7.53 -4.45 0.46
C VAL A 18 -7.57 -3.01 -0.03
N ALA A 19 -6.55 -2.54 -0.75
CA ALA A 19 -6.54 -1.22 -1.37
C ALA A 19 -7.71 -1.06 -2.36
N LEU A 20 -7.92 -2.06 -3.23
CA LEU A 20 -9.00 -2.04 -4.21
C LEU A 20 -10.39 -2.07 -3.54
N LEU A 21 -10.55 -2.91 -2.51
CA LEU A 21 -11.80 -2.96 -1.73
C LEU A 21 -12.07 -1.63 -1.01
N ALA A 22 -11.03 -1.01 -0.44
CA ALA A 22 -11.14 0.29 0.21
C ALA A 22 -11.55 1.40 -0.77
N LEU A 23 -10.91 1.46 -1.94
CA LEU A 23 -11.25 2.42 -3.00
C LEU A 23 -12.68 2.21 -3.49
N TYR A 24 -13.08 0.96 -3.74
CA TYR A 24 -14.44 0.63 -4.13
C TYR A 24 -15.47 1.03 -3.05
N GLY A 25 -15.17 0.76 -1.77
CA GLY A 25 -15.98 1.20 -0.64
C GLY A 25 -16.17 2.71 -0.60
N LEU A 26 -15.09 3.48 -0.78
CA LEU A 26 -15.13 4.94 -0.82
C LEU A 26 -15.94 5.46 -2.02
N ILE A 27 -15.80 4.87 -3.21
CA ILE A 27 -16.61 5.21 -4.39
C ILE A 27 -18.10 4.96 -4.10
N ARG A 28 -18.44 3.83 -3.49
CA ARG A 28 -19.81 3.47 -3.14
C ARG A 28 -20.40 4.37 -2.06
N SER A 29 -19.63 4.76 -1.05
CA SER A 29 -20.08 5.65 0.04
C SER A 29 -20.57 7.02 -0.43
N ARG A 30 -20.31 7.38 -1.69
CA ARG A 30 -20.82 8.61 -2.33
C ARG A 30 -22.28 8.49 -2.81
N ARG A 31 -22.83 7.27 -2.89
CA ARG A 31 -24.17 6.99 -3.45
C ARG A 31 -25.27 6.85 -2.38
N GLU A 32 -24.98 7.22 -1.13
CA GLU A 32 -25.87 7.04 0.05
C GLU A 32 -26.28 5.59 0.36
N ASP A 33 -25.82 4.62 -0.42
CA ASP A 33 -26.04 3.20 -0.17
C ASP A 33 -25.37 2.73 1.14
N PRO A 34 -26.02 1.86 1.93
CA PRO A 34 -25.40 1.23 3.08
C PRO A 34 -24.14 0.47 2.63
N MET A 35 -23.03 0.72 3.32
CA MET A 35 -21.74 0.11 3.02
C MET A 35 -21.68 -1.30 3.65
N PRO A 36 -21.34 -2.35 2.87
CA PRO A 36 -21.09 -3.67 3.43
C PRO A 36 -19.95 -3.65 4.44
N VAL A 37 -20.09 -4.42 5.53
CA VAL A 37 -19.09 -4.55 6.61
C VAL A 37 -17.68 -4.85 6.08
N LEU A 38 -17.59 -5.68 5.04
CA LEU A 38 -16.30 -6.02 4.40
C LEU A 38 -15.58 -4.77 3.85
N LEU A 39 -16.30 -3.86 3.19
CA LEU A 39 -15.71 -2.66 2.60
C LEU A 39 -15.33 -1.65 3.67
N GLU A 40 -16.14 -1.53 4.72
CA GLU A 40 -15.82 -0.71 5.88
C GLU A 40 -14.53 -1.18 6.56
N HIS A 41 -14.40 -2.49 6.76
CA HIS A 41 -13.16 -3.08 7.26
C HIS A 41 -11.98 -2.83 6.32
N ALA A 42 -12.16 -2.95 5.00
CA ALA A 42 -11.09 -2.67 4.05
C ALA A 42 -10.61 -1.21 4.14
N VAL A 43 -11.54 -0.24 4.19
CA VAL A 43 -11.21 1.18 4.37
C VAL A 43 -10.47 1.40 5.70
N ARG A 44 -10.91 0.77 6.78
CA ARG A 44 -10.30 0.93 8.10
C ARG A 44 -8.89 0.33 8.18
N TRP A 45 -8.71 -0.88 7.64
CA TRP A 45 -7.51 -1.68 7.83
C TRP A 45 -6.46 -1.52 6.74
N TYR A 46 -6.79 -0.88 5.62
CA TYR A 46 -5.83 -0.66 4.52
C TYR A 46 -4.48 -0.06 4.98
N PRO A 47 -4.43 1.06 5.73
CA PRO A 47 -3.15 1.63 6.17
C PRO A 47 -2.32 0.65 7.01
N VAL A 48 -2.97 -0.09 7.92
CA VAL A 48 -2.28 -1.06 8.79
C VAL A 48 -1.71 -2.23 7.99
N ILE A 49 -2.45 -2.75 7.01
CA ILE A 49 -1.98 -3.85 6.15
C ILE A 49 -0.80 -3.39 5.29
N LEU A 50 -0.82 -2.14 4.82
CA LEU A 50 0.30 -1.50 4.14
C LEU A 50 1.50 -1.31 5.06
N ASP A 51 1.31 -0.89 6.31
CA ASP A 51 2.39 -0.75 7.29
C ASP A 51 3.11 -2.10 7.51
N ILE A 52 2.37 -3.20 7.57
CA ILE A 52 2.96 -4.55 7.66
C ILE A 52 3.82 -4.86 6.43
N GLN A 53 3.35 -4.52 5.21
CA GLN A 53 4.14 -4.70 3.98
C GLN A 53 5.45 -3.91 4.03
N VAL A 54 5.38 -2.65 4.47
CA VAL A 54 6.54 -1.77 4.57
C VAL A 54 7.51 -2.27 5.65
N ALA A 55 7.00 -2.70 6.80
CA ALA A 55 7.82 -3.28 7.86
C ALA A 55 8.54 -4.55 7.38
N LEU A 56 7.84 -5.46 6.70
CA LEU A 56 8.45 -6.65 6.09
C LEU A 56 9.54 -6.26 5.07
N GLY A 57 9.31 -5.21 4.28
CA GLY A 57 10.26 -4.69 3.30
C GLY A 57 11.51 -4.09 3.96
N ILE A 58 11.34 -3.33 5.04
CA ILE A 58 12.46 -2.75 5.82
C ILE A 58 13.30 -3.86 6.45
N VAL A 59 12.67 -4.86 7.08
CA VAL A 59 13.39 -6.00 7.67
C VAL A 59 14.17 -6.76 6.59
N LEU A 60 13.58 -6.94 5.40
CA LEU A 60 14.25 -7.60 4.28
C LEU A 60 15.46 -6.79 3.79
N TRP A 61 15.27 -5.49 3.61
CA TRP A 61 16.33 -4.56 3.20
C TRP A 61 17.49 -4.54 4.19
N LEU A 62 17.20 -4.42 5.48
CA LEU A 62 18.19 -4.45 6.55
C LEU A 62 18.97 -5.77 6.56
N ALA A 63 18.28 -6.90 6.43
CA ALA A 63 18.93 -8.20 6.43
C ALA A 63 19.82 -8.42 5.20
N GLN A 64 19.46 -7.87 4.03
CA GLN A 64 20.34 -7.84 2.86
C GLN A 64 21.58 -6.96 3.11
N ARG A 65 21.41 -5.82 3.78
CA ARG A 65 22.51 -4.89 4.10
C ARG A 65 23.54 -5.49 5.06
N TRP A 66 23.09 -6.28 6.05
CA TRP A 66 23.99 -7.00 6.96
C TRP A 66 24.76 -8.15 6.30
N GLY A 67 24.29 -8.66 5.15
CA GLY A 67 24.99 -9.68 4.37
C GLY A 67 26.18 -9.16 3.52
N ALA A 68 26.60 -7.90 3.70
CA ALA A 68 27.71 -7.26 2.97
C ALA A 68 27.58 -7.21 1.43
N VAL A 69 26.35 -7.33 0.90
CA VAL A 69 26.09 -7.16 -0.54
C VAL A 69 26.06 -5.66 -0.87
N PRO A 70 26.78 -5.20 -1.91
CA PRO A 70 26.67 -3.82 -2.39
C PRO A 70 25.21 -3.48 -2.72
N LEU A 71 24.70 -2.37 -2.16
CA LEU A 71 23.34 -1.93 -2.44
C LEU A 71 23.26 -1.39 -3.86
N THR A 72 22.34 -1.92 -4.66
CA THR A 72 21.95 -1.30 -5.92
C THR A 72 21.08 -0.06 -5.65
N SER A 73 21.06 0.89 -6.59
CA SER A 73 20.15 2.05 -6.53
C SER A 73 18.69 1.63 -6.36
N THR A 74 18.29 0.53 -6.99
CA THR A 74 16.97 -0.09 -6.83
C THR A 74 16.68 -0.55 -5.40
N GLN A 75 17.66 -1.14 -4.71
CA GLN A 75 17.50 -1.57 -3.31
C GLN A 75 17.36 -0.39 -2.33
N VAL A 76 17.86 0.80 -2.68
CA VAL A 76 17.70 2.01 -1.85
C VAL A 76 16.37 2.71 -2.13
N ILE A 77 15.95 2.79 -3.39
CA ILE A 77 14.77 3.58 -3.76
C ILE A 77 13.46 2.85 -3.47
N HIS A 78 13.44 1.52 -3.51
CA HIS A 78 12.22 0.74 -3.29
C HIS A 78 11.60 0.94 -1.90
N PRO A 79 12.36 0.88 -0.78
CA PRO A 79 11.83 1.19 0.55
C PRO A 79 11.27 2.61 0.67
N VAL A 80 11.86 3.58 -0.04
CA VAL A 80 11.39 4.98 -0.04
C VAL A 80 9.98 5.07 -0.61
N TRP A 81 9.71 4.39 -1.73
CA TRP A 81 8.35 4.35 -2.30
C TRP A 81 7.34 3.71 -1.35
N GLY A 82 7.73 2.65 -0.62
CA GLY A 82 6.89 2.02 0.39
C GLY A 82 6.52 2.98 1.54
N LEU A 83 7.50 3.73 2.06
CA LEU A 83 7.27 4.73 3.11
C LEU A 83 6.36 5.86 2.64
N LEU A 84 6.58 6.37 1.42
CA LEU A 84 5.71 7.39 0.84
C LEU A 84 4.28 6.87 0.64
N ALA A 85 4.12 5.63 0.19
CA ALA A 85 2.81 4.99 0.05
C ALA A 85 2.08 4.87 1.39
N ALA A 86 2.78 4.46 2.45
CA ALA A 86 2.23 4.38 3.81
C ALA A 86 1.83 5.77 4.33
N GLY A 87 2.70 6.77 4.16
CA GLY A 87 2.39 8.16 4.50
C GLY A 87 1.15 8.69 3.80
N ALA A 88 1.01 8.43 2.49
CA ALA A 88 -0.19 8.78 1.73
C ALA A 88 -1.45 8.06 2.25
N ALA A 89 -1.35 6.77 2.60
CA ALA A 89 -2.49 6.05 3.18
C ALA A 89 -2.93 6.64 4.53
N HIS A 90 -1.98 6.95 5.41
CA HIS A 90 -2.30 7.60 6.70
C HIS A 90 -2.82 9.03 6.53
N GLY A 91 -2.43 9.73 5.46
CA GLY A 91 -2.98 11.04 5.09
C GLY A 91 -4.51 11.06 4.92
N ALA A 92 -5.14 9.91 4.66
CA ALA A 92 -6.59 9.79 4.65
C ALA A 92 -7.25 10.15 6.00
N ALA A 93 -6.51 10.04 7.11
CA ALA A 93 -6.98 10.43 8.44
C ALA A 93 -7.40 11.90 8.52
N ALA A 94 -6.71 12.80 7.80
CA ALA A 94 -7.01 14.23 7.76
C ALA A 94 -8.41 14.56 7.21
N PHE A 95 -9.05 13.60 6.54
CA PHE A 95 -10.37 13.76 5.93
C PHE A 95 -11.49 13.06 6.71
N ARG A 96 -11.18 12.24 7.72
CA ARG A 96 -12.17 11.38 8.42
C ARG A 96 -13.28 12.17 9.12
N GLU A 97 -12.93 13.33 9.66
CA GLU A 97 -13.85 14.22 10.39
C GLU A 97 -14.64 15.16 9.46
N ARG A 98 -14.41 15.10 8.14
CA ARG A 98 -15.14 15.92 7.18
C ARG A 98 -16.52 15.31 6.90
N GLU A 99 -17.43 16.15 6.42
CA GLU A 99 -18.74 15.70 5.94
C GLU A 99 -18.63 15.03 4.56
N ASN A 100 -19.59 14.17 4.22
CA ASN A 100 -19.73 13.67 2.86
C ASN A 100 -20.28 14.80 1.96
N PRO A 101 -19.78 14.98 0.73
CA PRO A 101 -18.87 14.07 -0.01
C PRO A 101 -17.36 14.35 0.16
N THR A 102 -16.98 15.44 0.84
CA THR A 102 -15.59 15.88 0.98
C THR A 102 -14.70 14.84 1.64
N ARG A 103 -15.21 14.17 2.70
CA ARG A 103 -14.53 13.04 3.34
C ARG A 103 -14.18 11.93 2.35
N ALA A 104 -15.18 11.43 1.62
CA ALA A 104 -15.01 10.33 0.68
C ALA A 104 -14.02 10.70 -0.43
N LEU A 105 -14.10 11.92 -0.97
CA LEU A 105 -13.19 12.37 -2.03
C LEU A 105 -11.74 12.52 -1.54
N GLY A 106 -11.53 13.11 -0.36
CA GLY A 106 -10.19 13.28 0.22
C GLY A 106 -9.53 11.94 0.56
N MET A 107 -10.29 11.02 1.17
CA MET A 107 -9.83 9.66 1.43
C MET A 107 -9.54 8.89 0.14
N LEU A 108 -10.37 9.05 -0.90
CA LEU A 108 -10.17 8.41 -2.20
C LEU A 108 -8.89 8.92 -2.87
N ALA A 109 -8.62 10.22 -2.83
CA ALA A 109 -7.39 10.80 -3.35
C ALA A 109 -6.15 10.28 -2.60
N ALA A 110 -6.21 10.23 -1.26
CA ALA A 110 -5.13 9.72 -0.42
C ALA A 110 -4.83 8.23 -0.69
N TYR A 111 -5.86 7.38 -0.72
CA TYR A 111 -5.70 5.95 -1.03
C TYR A 111 -5.31 5.71 -2.48
N GLY A 112 -5.80 6.52 -3.41
CA GLY A 112 -5.41 6.46 -4.81
C GLY A 112 -3.94 6.80 -5.02
N LEU A 113 -3.45 7.87 -4.37
CA LEU A 113 -2.03 8.23 -4.38
C LEU A 113 -1.17 7.13 -3.74
N SER A 114 -1.62 6.59 -2.61
CA SER A 114 -0.95 5.47 -1.94
C SER A 114 -0.81 4.26 -2.87
N LEU A 115 -1.90 3.84 -3.53
CA LEU A 115 -1.88 2.74 -4.48
C LEU A 115 -0.99 3.02 -5.71
N LEU A 116 -1.00 4.24 -6.22
CA LEU A 116 -0.09 4.66 -7.29
C LEU A 116 1.38 4.51 -6.88
N LEU A 117 1.74 4.95 -5.67
CA LEU A 117 3.09 4.80 -5.13
C LEU A 117 3.47 3.33 -4.92
N VAL A 118 2.52 2.47 -4.51
CA VAL A 118 2.73 1.01 -4.48
C VAL A 118 3.05 0.47 -5.87
N PHE A 119 2.34 0.89 -6.92
CA PHE A 119 2.65 0.45 -8.29
C PHE A 119 4.02 0.95 -8.77
N ILE A 120 4.40 2.19 -8.44
CA ILE A 120 5.75 2.71 -8.73
C ILE A 120 6.81 1.87 -8.01
N ALA A 121 6.58 1.51 -6.73
CA ALA A 121 7.48 0.63 -5.98
C ALA A 121 7.65 -0.75 -6.63
N LEU A 122 6.57 -1.30 -7.22
CA LEU A 122 6.61 -2.58 -7.94
C LEU A 122 7.32 -2.46 -9.30
N ALA A 123 7.08 -1.36 -10.01
CA ALA A 123 7.75 -1.06 -11.28
C ALA A 123 9.26 -0.98 -11.10
N SER A 124 9.71 -0.31 -10.02
CA SER A 124 11.14 -0.07 -9.79
C SER A 124 11.95 -1.35 -9.56
N VAL A 125 11.30 -2.43 -9.14
CA VAL A 125 11.93 -3.74 -8.90
C VAL A 125 11.60 -4.78 -9.97
N GLY A 126 10.96 -4.38 -11.07
CA GLY A 126 10.58 -5.30 -12.16
C GLY A 126 9.56 -6.37 -11.74
N ALA A 127 8.79 -6.14 -10.67
CA ALA A 127 7.92 -7.16 -10.09
C ALA A 127 6.54 -7.27 -10.77
N PHE A 128 6.37 -6.67 -11.96
CA PHE A 128 5.17 -6.87 -12.77
C PHE A 128 5.25 -8.20 -13.52
N PRO A 129 4.19 -9.03 -13.49
CA PRO A 129 4.15 -10.30 -14.23
C PRO A 129 4.23 -10.15 -15.76
N PHE A 130 4.17 -8.91 -16.26
CA PHE A 130 4.22 -8.57 -17.70
C PHE A 130 5.55 -7.92 -18.12
N GLY A 131 6.48 -7.71 -17.18
CA GLY A 131 7.77 -7.04 -17.43
C GLY A 131 8.89 -8.02 -17.77
N ARG A 132 8.92 -8.46 -19.04
CA ARG A 132 10.04 -9.09 -19.79
C ARG A 132 10.84 -10.24 -19.12
N ARG A 133 10.74 -11.42 -19.75
CA ARG A 133 11.85 -12.39 -19.86
C ARG A 133 13.04 -11.76 -20.57
#